data_AF-A0AAJ1ET23-F1
#
_entry.id   AF-A0AAJ1ET23-F1
#
_cell.length_a   1.000
_cell.length_b   1.000
_cell.length_c   1.000
_cell.angle_alpha   90.00
_cell.angle_beta   90.00
_cell.angle_gamma   90.00
#
_symmetry.space_group_name_H-M   'P 1'
#
loop_
_entity.id
_entity.type
_entity.pdbx_description
1 polymer ?
#
loop_
_entity_poly.entity_id
_entity_poly.type
_entity_poly.pdbx_seq_one_letter_code
_entity_poly.pdbx_strand_id
1 'polypeptide(L)'
;MITMNEKDKNEMLDSILNEKGEYLCKLWGVLMADSKTYAAIGGLSAIVGGGAAALGALSNAYCYIGVTEQHLNFVVVDSVNVRNIKNRISIPMECITKAEVKGGLLPGRKVVTVYFEKNKLKISLMNNAIGSDIQGQKENVERFCQMIQKACKN
;
A
#
# COMPACT_ATOMS: atom_id res chain seq x y z
N MET A 1 5.64 7.41 -20.90
CA MET A 1 5.69 7.02 -19.48
C MET A 1 4.62 7.81 -18.76
N ILE A 2 3.65 7.15 -18.14
CA ILE A 2 2.66 7.83 -17.28
C ILE A 2 3.10 7.55 -15.86
N THR A 3 3.53 8.60 -15.15
CA THR A 3 4.07 8.51 -13.80
C THR A 3 2.95 8.55 -12.75
N MET A 4 3.29 8.17 -11.52
CA MET A 4 2.37 8.25 -10.38
C MET A 4 1.76 9.64 -10.31
N ASN A 5 0.46 9.76 -10.10
CA ASN A 5 -0.21 11.05 -10.09
C ASN A 5 -1.41 11.13 -9.15
N GLU A 6 -1.78 12.34 -8.74
CA GLU A 6 -2.81 12.61 -7.74
C GLU A 6 -4.20 12.14 -8.21
N LYS A 7 -4.53 12.40 -9.48
CA LYS A 7 -5.82 12.03 -10.06
C LYS A 7 -6.02 10.51 -10.03
N ASP A 8 -5.09 9.77 -10.64
CA ASP A 8 -5.17 8.32 -10.72
C ASP A 8 -5.12 7.69 -9.31
N LYS A 9 -4.31 8.24 -8.37
CA LYS A 9 -4.31 7.80 -6.96
C LYS A 9 -5.72 7.83 -6.37
N ASN A 10 -6.41 8.97 -6.52
CA ASN A 10 -7.71 9.16 -5.90
C ASN A 10 -8.78 8.30 -6.58
N GLU A 11 -8.89 8.35 -7.92
CA GLU A 11 -9.88 7.57 -8.68
C GLU A 11 -9.71 6.06 -8.45
N MET A 12 -8.48 5.55 -8.46
CA MET A 12 -8.25 4.11 -8.31
C MET A 12 -8.47 3.62 -6.89
N LEU A 13 -8.07 4.39 -5.88
CA LEU A 13 -8.36 4.04 -4.49
C LEU A 13 -9.86 4.12 -4.22
N ASP A 14 -10.54 5.16 -4.67
CA ASP A 14 -11.98 5.31 -4.47
C ASP A 14 -12.77 4.20 -5.17
N SER A 15 -12.25 3.64 -6.28
CA SER A 15 -12.85 2.47 -6.96
C SER A 15 -12.84 1.17 -6.12
N ILE A 16 -12.05 1.12 -5.04
CA ILE A 16 -11.97 -0.05 -4.14
C ILE A 16 -12.37 0.28 -2.70
N LEU A 17 -12.89 1.49 -2.47
CA LEU A 17 -13.42 1.91 -1.18
C LEU A 17 -14.77 1.22 -0.96
N ASN A 18 -14.96 0.63 0.23
CA ASN A 18 -16.27 0.11 0.61
C ASN A 18 -17.25 1.27 0.82
N GLU A 19 -18.53 1.10 0.51
CA GLU A 19 -19.58 2.15 0.45
C GLU A 19 -19.72 2.99 1.73
N LYS A 20 -19.27 2.47 2.88
CA LYS A 20 -19.33 3.14 4.20
C LYS A 20 -17.98 3.65 4.71
N GLY A 21 -16.91 3.48 3.94
CA GLY A 21 -15.56 3.86 4.35
C GLY A 21 -15.18 5.26 3.90
N GLU A 22 -14.24 5.87 4.61
CA GLU A 22 -13.47 7.02 4.14
C GLU A 22 -11.98 6.74 4.28
N TYR A 23 -11.19 7.30 3.35
CA TYR A 23 -9.75 7.23 3.45
C TYR A 23 -9.22 8.29 4.42
N LEU A 24 -8.60 7.82 5.50
CA LEU A 24 -7.90 8.65 6.47
C LEU A 24 -6.55 9.14 5.94
N CYS A 25 -5.91 8.37 5.05
CA CYS A 25 -4.81 8.88 4.23
C CYS A 25 -4.70 8.12 2.90
N LYS A 26 -4.17 8.80 1.88
CA LYS A 26 -3.86 8.26 0.56
C LYS A 26 -2.43 8.65 0.19
N LEU A 27 -1.61 7.70 -0.26
CA LEU A 27 -0.21 7.93 -0.63
C LEU A 27 0.23 6.98 -1.75
N TRP A 28 1.44 7.16 -2.24
CA TRP A 28 2.08 6.18 -3.12
C TRP A 28 3.25 5.47 -2.42
N GLY A 29 3.58 4.27 -2.88
CA GLY A 29 4.70 3.50 -2.36
C GLY A 29 5.10 2.33 -3.24
N VAL A 30 6.08 1.57 -2.76
CA VAL A 30 6.61 0.39 -3.44
C VAL A 30 6.49 -0.83 -2.52
N LEU A 31 5.83 -1.87 -3.01
CA LEU A 31 5.62 -3.12 -2.30
C LEU A 31 6.72 -4.14 -2.59
N MET A 32 7.09 -4.86 -1.54
CA MET A 32 8.05 -5.96 -1.58
C MET A 32 7.51 -7.12 -0.74
N ALA A 33 7.26 -8.24 -1.41
CA ALA A 33 6.78 -9.48 -0.81
C ALA A 33 7.28 -10.67 -1.64
N ASP A 34 7.68 -11.74 -0.97
CA ASP A 34 7.91 -13.01 -1.67
C ASP A 34 6.58 -13.61 -2.17
N SER A 35 6.66 -14.61 -3.04
CA SER A 35 5.48 -15.23 -3.64
C SER A 35 4.54 -15.86 -2.61
N LYS A 36 5.08 -16.40 -1.51
CA LYS A 36 4.30 -17.03 -0.43
C LYS A 36 3.49 -15.98 0.34
N THR A 37 4.15 -14.90 0.74
CA THR A 37 3.53 -13.75 1.39
C THR A 37 2.46 -13.14 0.49
N TYR A 38 2.76 -12.99 -0.80
CA TYR A 38 1.81 -12.39 -1.74
C TYR A 38 0.54 -13.24 -1.91
N ALA A 39 0.70 -14.55 -2.04
CA ALA A 39 -0.43 -15.49 -2.07
C ALA A 39 -1.23 -15.45 -0.76
N ALA A 40 -0.56 -15.38 0.40
CA ALA A 40 -1.22 -15.25 1.69
C ALA A 40 -2.04 -13.95 1.79
N ILE A 41 -1.48 -12.82 1.34
CA ILE A 41 -2.19 -11.54 1.25
C ILE A 41 -3.41 -11.64 0.33
N GLY A 42 -3.30 -12.37 -0.78
CA GLY A 42 -4.44 -12.63 -1.66
C GLY A 42 -5.56 -13.41 -0.97
N GLY A 43 -5.22 -14.40 -0.14
CA GLY A 43 -6.21 -15.10 0.70
C GLY A 43 -6.86 -14.22 1.77
N LEU A 44 -6.18 -13.17 2.23
CA LEU A 44 -6.70 -12.19 3.20
C LEU A 44 -7.49 -11.06 2.54
N SER A 45 -7.39 -10.91 1.21
CA SER A 45 -7.96 -9.75 0.52
C SER A 45 -9.49 -9.79 0.54
N ALA A 46 -10.12 -8.73 1.04
CA ALA A 46 -11.57 -8.55 0.98
C ALA A 46 -12.10 -8.31 -0.45
N ILE A 47 -11.20 -8.00 -1.39
CA ILE A 47 -11.53 -7.87 -2.82
C ILE A 47 -11.40 -9.23 -3.49
N VAL A 48 -12.49 -9.74 -4.06
CA VAL A 48 -12.52 -11.00 -4.83
C VAL A 48 -11.55 -10.90 -6.01
N GLY A 49 -10.62 -11.87 -6.11
CA GLY A 49 -9.55 -11.86 -7.11
C GLY A 49 -8.34 -11.00 -6.74
N GLY A 50 -8.41 -10.25 -5.64
CA GLY A 50 -7.29 -9.49 -5.09
C GLY A 50 -6.20 -10.43 -4.58
N GLY A 51 -4.99 -10.29 -5.11
CA GLY A 51 -3.81 -11.07 -4.71
C GLY A 51 -3.73 -12.53 -5.22
N ALA A 52 -4.70 -13.03 -5.98
CA ALA A 52 -4.65 -14.39 -6.57
C ALA A 52 -4.18 -14.44 -8.04
N ALA A 53 -4.15 -13.31 -8.74
CA ALA A 53 -3.78 -13.26 -10.17
C ALA A 53 -2.28 -12.97 -10.39
N ALA A 54 -1.52 -14.03 -10.67
CA ALA A 54 -0.40 -14.07 -11.63
C ALA A 54 0.85 -13.16 -11.45
N LEU A 55 1.05 -12.44 -10.34
CA LEU A 55 2.20 -11.51 -10.23
C LEU A 55 3.50 -12.09 -9.66
N GLY A 56 3.53 -13.36 -9.25
CA GLY A 56 4.73 -13.94 -8.63
C GLY A 56 5.13 -13.18 -7.35
N ALA A 57 6.43 -13.05 -7.07
CA ALA A 57 6.90 -12.20 -5.99
C ALA A 57 6.74 -10.72 -6.35
N LEU A 58 6.25 -9.89 -5.42
CA LEU A 58 6.29 -8.44 -5.58
C LEU A 58 7.75 -7.97 -5.46
N SER A 59 8.39 -7.78 -6.61
CA SER A 59 9.74 -7.23 -6.72
C SER A 59 9.66 -5.75 -7.08
N ASN A 60 9.59 -4.88 -6.07
CA ASN A 60 9.46 -3.44 -6.23
C ASN A 60 8.20 -3.01 -7.01
N ALA A 61 7.05 -3.55 -6.64
CA ALA A 61 5.79 -3.23 -7.30
C ALA A 61 5.28 -1.85 -6.89
N TYR A 62 4.95 -0.99 -7.86
CA TYR A 62 4.44 0.35 -7.61
C TYR A 62 2.98 0.27 -7.19
N CYS A 63 2.58 1.08 -6.22
CA CYS A 63 1.20 1.08 -5.74
C CYS A 63 0.73 2.45 -5.25
N TYR A 64 -0.57 2.66 -5.37
CA TYR A 64 -1.31 3.60 -4.54
C TYR A 64 -1.80 2.88 -3.29
N ILE A 65 -1.71 3.56 -2.15
CA ILE A 65 -2.03 3.03 -0.83
C ILE A 65 -3.09 3.94 -0.23
N GLY A 66 -4.15 3.34 0.28
CA GLY A 66 -5.20 4.03 1.02
C GLY A 66 -5.44 3.35 2.34
N VAL A 67 -5.64 4.13 3.39
CA VAL A 67 -5.91 3.62 4.73
C VAL A 67 -7.27 4.08 5.20
N THR A 68 -8.08 3.14 5.65
CA THR A 68 -9.36 3.37 6.35
C THR A 68 -9.22 2.88 7.79
N GLU A 69 -10.26 3.06 8.62
CA GLU A 69 -10.26 2.47 9.97
C GLU A 69 -10.18 0.93 9.95
N GLN A 70 -10.79 0.31 8.94
CA GLN A 70 -10.98 -1.15 8.90
C GLN A 70 -10.00 -1.85 7.96
N HIS A 71 -9.51 -1.17 6.93
CA HIS A 71 -8.74 -1.80 5.85
C HIS A 71 -7.53 -0.97 5.44
N LEU A 72 -6.45 -1.69 5.13
CA LEU A 72 -5.28 -1.23 4.41
C LEU A 72 -5.41 -1.65 2.94
N ASN A 73 -5.60 -0.66 2.07
CA ASN A 73 -5.92 -0.84 0.66
C ASN A 73 -4.72 -0.54 -0.23
N PHE A 74 -4.55 -1.34 -1.28
CA PHE A 74 -3.51 -1.19 -2.30
C PHE A 74 -4.10 -1.32 -3.69
N VAL A 75 -3.70 -0.41 -4.58
CA VAL A 75 -3.83 -0.58 -6.03
C VAL A 75 -2.43 -0.71 -6.59
N VAL A 76 -2.08 -1.91 -7.04
CA VAL A 76 -0.79 -2.22 -7.66
C VAL A 76 -0.86 -1.87 -9.13
N VAL A 77 0.12 -1.12 -9.63
CA VAL A 77 0.11 -0.56 -10.99
C VAL A 77 1.39 -0.91 -11.73
N ASP A 78 1.33 -0.84 -13.07
CA ASP A 78 2.50 -0.95 -13.94
C ASP A 78 3.46 0.24 -13.74
N SER A 79 4.76 -0.01 -13.76
CA SER A 79 5.78 1.03 -13.54
C SER A 79 5.99 1.95 -14.74
N VAL A 80 5.60 1.54 -15.96
CA VAL A 80 5.74 2.33 -17.19
C VAL A 80 4.47 3.14 -17.46
N ASN A 81 3.31 2.57 -17.14
CA ASN A 81 2.01 3.21 -17.27
C ASN A 81 1.13 2.93 -16.05
N VAL A 82 1.13 3.86 -15.09
CA VAL A 82 0.42 3.70 -13.82
C VAL A 82 -1.10 3.55 -13.93
N ARG A 83 -1.69 3.81 -15.10
CA ARG A 83 -3.11 3.52 -15.37
C ARG A 83 -3.41 2.04 -15.55
N ASN A 84 -2.39 1.24 -15.88
CA ASN A 84 -2.52 -0.19 -16.00
C ASN A 84 -2.47 -0.84 -14.60
N ILE A 85 -3.65 -1.11 -14.04
CA ILE A 85 -3.80 -1.77 -12.75
C ILE A 85 -3.43 -3.25 -12.90
N LYS A 86 -2.41 -3.66 -12.15
CA LYS A 86 -1.98 -5.06 -12.06
C LYS A 86 -2.75 -5.84 -11.01
N ASN A 87 -3.10 -5.19 -9.90
CA ASN A 87 -3.89 -5.82 -8.85
C ASN A 87 -4.55 -4.80 -7.91
N ARG A 88 -5.54 -5.27 -7.14
CA ARG A 88 -6.20 -4.54 -6.06
C ARG A 88 -6.24 -5.44 -4.84
N ILE A 89 -5.85 -4.92 -3.68
CA ILE A 89 -5.77 -5.70 -2.44
C ILE A 89 -6.38 -4.85 -1.34
N SER A 90 -7.22 -5.46 -0.52
CA SER A 90 -7.78 -4.82 0.67
C SER A 90 -7.57 -5.74 1.86
N ILE A 91 -6.66 -5.37 2.76
CA ILE A 91 -6.32 -6.20 3.92
C ILE A 91 -7.02 -5.65 5.16
N PRO A 92 -7.79 -6.46 5.90
CA PRO A 92 -8.36 -6.04 7.18
C PRO A 92 -7.26 -5.63 8.16
N MET A 93 -7.46 -4.51 8.87
CA MET A 93 -6.51 -4.00 9.86
C MET A 93 -6.29 -4.99 11.00
N GLU A 94 -7.32 -5.74 11.38
CA GLU A 94 -7.25 -6.79 12.41
C GLU A 94 -6.30 -7.95 12.05
N CYS A 95 -5.98 -8.14 10.76
CA CYS A 95 -5.01 -9.16 10.34
C CYS A 95 -3.55 -8.71 10.54
N ILE A 96 -3.29 -7.42 10.80
CA ILE A 96 -1.95 -6.89 11.02
C ILE A 96 -1.57 -7.15 12.48
N THR A 97 -0.71 -8.14 12.71
CA THR A 97 -0.32 -8.55 14.07
C THR A 97 0.85 -7.75 14.63
N LYS A 98 1.66 -7.15 13.75
CA LYS A 98 2.81 -6.32 14.13
C LYS A 98 3.15 -5.38 12.99
N ALA A 99 3.71 -4.21 13.35
CA ALA A 99 4.32 -3.32 12.38
C ALA A 99 5.66 -2.75 12.88
N GLU A 100 6.60 -2.61 11.96
CA GLU A 100 7.89 -1.97 12.20
C GLU A 100 8.08 -0.82 11.21
N VAL A 101 8.42 0.36 11.71
CA VAL A 101 8.76 1.53 10.89
C VAL A 101 10.24 1.82 11.08
N LYS A 102 11.00 1.81 9.98
CA LYS A 102 12.44 2.11 9.97
C LYS A 102 12.73 3.26 9.02
N GLY A 103 13.71 4.09 9.36
CA GLY A 103 14.31 5.00 8.40
C GLY A 103 14.97 4.20 7.27
N GLY A 104 14.79 4.64 6.02
CA GLY A 104 15.52 4.10 4.89
C GLY A 104 16.94 4.68 4.81
N LEU A 105 17.79 4.07 3.98
CA LEU A 105 19.15 4.56 3.74
C LEU A 105 19.19 5.96 3.09
N LEU A 106 18.15 6.29 2.32
CA LEU A 106 18.02 7.59 1.66
C LEU A 106 17.26 8.57 2.57
N PRO A 107 17.71 9.83 2.70
CA PRO A 107 16.97 10.86 3.42
C PRO A 107 15.52 10.96 2.91
N GLY A 108 14.56 10.99 3.82
CA GLY A 108 13.14 11.07 3.48
C GLY A 108 12.52 9.74 3.03
N ARG A 109 13.25 8.62 3.03
CA ARG A 109 12.67 7.29 2.83
C ARG A 109 12.26 6.67 4.16
N LYS A 110 11.08 6.06 4.21
CA LYS A 110 10.65 5.17 5.30
C LYS A 110 10.38 3.78 4.75
N VAL A 111 10.74 2.77 5.53
CA VAL A 111 10.39 1.37 5.24
C VAL A 111 9.47 0.88 6.35
N VAL A 112 8.25 0.56 5.98
CA VAL A 112 7.25 -0.03 6.88
C VAL A 112 7.16 -1.52 6.59
N THR A 113 7.35 -2.35 7.61
CA THR A 113 7.12 -3.80 7.51
C THR A 113 5.87 -4.11 8.31
N VAL A 114 4.83 -4.61 7.65
CA VAL A 114 3.61 -5.12 8.29
C VAL A 114 3.66 -6.64 8.30
N TYR A 115 3.28 -7.24 9.42
CA TYR A 115 3.28 -8.68 9.63
C TYR A 115 1.84 -9.18 9.71
N PHE A 116 1.60 -10.31 9.04
CA PHE A 116 0.32 -11.03 9.03
C PHE A 116 0.63 -12.49 9.39
N GLU A 117 0.30 -12.90 10.62
CA GLU A 117 0.71 -14.20 11.15
C GLU A 117 2.23 -14.47 10.96
N LYS A 118 2.60 -15.39 10.04
CA LYS A 118 3.98 -15.78 9.70
C LYS A 118 4.54 -15.03 8.47
N ASN A 119 3.72 -14.22 7.80
CA ASN A 119 4.07 -13.51 6.57
C ASN A 119 4.40 -12.04 6.84
N LYS A 120 5.17 -11.41 5.94
CA LYS A 120 5.53 -9.99 6.07
C LYS A 120 5.50 -9.26 4.73
N LEU A 121 4.83 -8.12 4.69
CA LEU A 121 4.87 -7.19 3.55
C LEU A 121 5.76 -6.01 3.91
N LYS A 122 6.72 -5.71 3.03
CA LYS A 122 7.52 -4.49 3.12
C LYS A 122 6.96 -3.43 2.18
N ILE A 123 6.82 -2.22 2.71
CA ILE A 123 6.31 -1.05 2.04
C ILE A 123 7.39 0.02 2.11
N SER A 124 7.96 0.37 0.97
CA SER A 124 8.93 1.45 0.86
C SER A 124 8.20 2.73 0.46
N LEU A 125 8.33 3.76 1.30
CA LEU A 125 7.68 5.05 1.14
C LEU A 125 8.74 6.13 0.96
N MET A 126 8.60 6.95 -0.08
CA MET A 126 9.40 8.15 -0.25
C MET A 126 8.55 9.35 0.17
N ASN A 127 9.10 10.23 1.00
CA ASN A 127 8.42 11.46 1.41
C ASN A 127 8.25 12.44 0.24
N ASN A 128 9.19 12.42 -0.69
CA ASN A 128 9.20 13.30 -1.86
C ASN A 128 8.74 12.50 -3.09
N ALA A 129 7.88 13.09 -3.89
CA ALA A 129 7.35 12.51 -5.11
C ALA A 129 7.93 13.28 -6.32
N ILE A 130 9.27 13.30 -6.44
CA ILE A 130 9.98 14.08 -7.47
C ILE A 130 9.56 13.58 -8.86
N GLY A 131 9.08 14.50 -9.72
CA GLY A 131 8.61 14.16 -11.06
C GLY A 131 7.18 13.60 -11.12
N SER A 132 6.42 13.71 -10.03
CA SER A 132 4.98 13.46 -9.99
C SER A 132 4.23 14.66 -9.41
N ASP A 133 2.92 14.74 -9.67
CA ASP A 133 2.02 15.75 -9.11
C ASP A 133 1.34 15.28 -7.79
N ILE A 134 1.80 14.18 -7.19
CA ILE A 134 1.24 13.65 -5.94
C ILE A 134 1.33 14.71 -4.83
N GLN A 135 0.20 14.93 -4.17
CA GLN A 135 0.05 15.96 -3.14
C GLN A 135 0.16 15.37 -1.74
N GLY A 136 0.72 16.14 -0.81
CA GLY A 136 0.76 15.78 0.63
C GLY A 136 1.53 14.49 0.95
N GLN A 137 2.40 13.99 0.06
CA GLN A 137 3.05 12.68 0.22
C GLN A 137 3.77 12.53 1.57
N LYS A 138 4.56 13.51 1.99
CA LYS A 138 5.30 13.48 3.26
C LYS A 138 4.35 13.36 4.47
N GLU A 139 3.33 14.20 4.52
CA GLU A 139 2.33 14.22 5.61
C GLU A 139 1.54 12.92 5.64
N ASN A 140 1.12 12.41 4.47
CA ASN A 140 0.42 11.14 4.36
C ASN A 140 1.31 9.95 4.76
N VAL A 141 2.62 9.98 4.47
CA VAL A 141 3.58 8.97 4.93
C VAL A 141 3.73 9.01 6.46
N GLU A 142 3.78 10.19 7.07
CA GLU A 142 3.82 10.34 8.52
C GLU A 142 2.55 9.82 9.19
N ARG A 143 1.38 10.21 8.66
CA ARG A 143 0.07 9.73 9.14
C ARG A 143 -0.07 8.22 8.97
N PHE A 144 0.35 7.68 7.82
CA PHE A 144 0.38 6.23 7.57
C PHE A 144 1.18 5.48 8.64
N CYS A 145 2.41 5.93 8.91
CA CYS A 145 3.26 5.30 9.92
C CYS A 145 2.60 5.31 11.31
N GLN A 146 2.01 6.44 11.72
CA GLN A 146 1.32 6.56 13.00
C GLN A 146 0.12 5.60 13.10
N MET A 147 -0.71 5.54 12.05
CA MET A 147 -1.90 4.69 12.00
C MET A 147 -1.55 3.20 12.10
N ILE A 148 -0.60 2.75 11.27
CA ILE A 148 -0.16 1.35 11.26
C ILE A 148 0.49 0.96 12.60
N GLN A 149 1.25 1.86 13.23
CA GLN A 149 1.80 1.61 14.56
C GLN A 149 0.72 1.55 15.65
N LYS A 150 -0.36 2.33 15.52
CA LYS A 150 -1.49 2.32 16.47
C LYS A 150 -2.33 1.05 16.33
N ALA A 151 -2.56 0.58 15.11
CA ALA A 151 -3.34 -0.63 14.84
C ALA A 151 -2.76 -1.87 15.56
N CYS A 152 -1.44 -1.93 15.74
CA CYS A 152 -0.74 -3.07 16.36
C CYS A 152 -0.56 -2.97 17.89
N LYS A 153 -1.11 -1.95 18.56
CA LYS A 153 -0.92 -1.71 20.01
C LYS A 153 -2.12 -2.12 20.87
N ASN A 154 -3.14 -2.73 20.27
CA ASN A 154 -4.36 -3.18 20.95
C ASN A 154 -4.30 -4.68 21.23
#